data_AF-A0A8T7EY82-F1
#
_entry.id   AF-A0A8T7EY82-F1
#
_cell.length_a   1.000
_cell.length_b   1.000
_cell.length_c   1.000
_cell.angle_alpha   90.00
_cell.angle_beta   90.00
_cell.angle_gamma   90.00
#
_symmetry.space_group_name_H-M   'P 1'
#
loop_
_entity.id
_entity.type
_entity.pdbx_description
1 polymer ?
#
loop_
_entity_poly.entity_id
_entity_poly.type
_entity_poly.pdbx_seq_one_letter_code
_entity_poly.pdbx_strand_id
1 'polypeptide(L)'
;MPLQDTELLQQASQFIKEKRYEEAASILERIPENPTAQTWLKKIYASLESHYNRELEIQTPVYSNSGDDRFLHQKIEQQTQVLYMQMEYFKAINDKFEDTRIQIRRIRFVTDMIGCLIILSLLPVILYFAIAFLVGVLLVGSQ
;
A
#
# COMPACT_ATOMS: atom_id res chain seq x y z
N MET A 1 -9.94 16.95 0.97
CA MET A 1 -8.88 17.91 1.35
C MET A 1 -7.55 17.43 0.75
N PRO A 2 -7.20 17.81 -0.50
CA PRO A 2 -6.08 17.18 -1.25
C PRO A 2 -4.69 17.84 -1.10
N LEU A 3 -4.59 18.99 -0.44
CA LEU A 3 -3.33 19.75 -0.37
C LEU A 3 -2.29 19.11 0.58
N GLN A 4 -2.75 18.51 1.67
CA GLN A 4 -1.89 17.98 2.73
C GLN A 4 -1.14 16.71 2.31
N ASP A 5 -1.80 15.84 1.55
CA ASP A 5 -1.19 14.62 1.01
C ASP A 5 -0.05 14.93 0.04
N THR A 6 -0.17 16.02 -0.72
CA THR A 6 0.82 16.42 -1.72
C THR A 6 2.12 16.88 -1.07
N GLU A 7 2.02 17.62 0.04
CA GLU A 7 3.18 18.04 0.83
C GLU A 7 3.88 16.86 1.52
N LEU A 8 3.10 15.93 2.09
CA LEU A 8 3.64 14.72 2.72
C LEU A 8 4.34 13.80 1.70
N LEU A 9 3.80 13.69 0.49
CA LEU A 9 4.45 12.97 -0.61
C LEU A 9 5.76 13.65 -1.04
N GLN A 10 5.80 14.98 -1.12
CA GLN A 10 7.05 15.69 -1.43
C GLN A 10 8.11 15.48 -0.34
N GLN A 11 7.71 15.58 0.92
CA GLN A 11 8.60 15.38 2.05
C GLN A 11 9.16 13.95 2.09
N ALA A 12 8.29 12.95 1.90
CA ALA A 12 8.71 11.56 1.78
C ALA A 12 9.65 11.34 0.58
N SER A 13 9.39 11.98 -0.56
CA SER A 13 10.27 11.91 -1.74
C SER A 13 11.67 12.42 -1.44
N GLN A 14 11.79 13.50 -0.66
CA GLN A 14 13.07 14.02 -0.23
C GLN A 14 13.81 13.02 0.67
N PHE A 15 13.15 12.44 1.66
CA PHE A 15 13.75 11.41 2.51
C PHE A 15 14.21 10.17 1.73
N ILE A 16 13.46 9.74 0.71
CA ILE A 16 13.88 8.66 -0.19
C ILE A 16 15.16 9.03 -0.94
N LYS A 17 15.27 10.26 -1.48
CA LYS A 17 16.49 10.74 -2.16
C LYS A 17 17.69 10.80 -1.21
N GLU A 18 17.45 11.16 0.04
CA GLU A 18 18.45 11.17 1.12
C GLU A 18 18.75 9.76 1.67
N LYS A 19 18.14 8.70 1.12
CA LYS A 19 18.23 7.31 1.59
C LYS A 19 17.75 7.09 3.03
N ARG A 20 16.96 8.01 3.57
CA ARG A 20 16.36 7.96 4.92
C ARG A 20 15.03 7.21 4.84
N TYR A 21 15.15 5.91 4.60
CA TYR A 21 14.01 5.04 4.27
C TYR A 21 13.01 4.89 5.42
N GLU A 22 13.45 4.84 6.67
CA GLU A 22 12.58 4.74 7.85
C GLU A 22 11.71 5.99 8.03
N GLU A 23 12.30 7.16 7.85
CA GLU A 23 11.60 8.45 7.98
C GLU A 23 10.63 8.67 6.83
N ALA A 24 11.04 8.29 5.61
CA ALA A 24 10.15 8.27 4.46
C ALA A 24 8.94 7.35 4.71
N ALA A 25 9.16 6.15 5.28
CA ALA A 25 8.06 5.24 5.60
C ALA A 25 7.11 5.84 6.64
N SER A 26 7.64 6.43 7.73
CA SER A 26 6.82 7.05 8.78
C SER A 26 5.92 8.18 8.25
N ILE A 27 6.37 8.94 7.26
CA ILE A 27 5.54 9.97 6.62
C ILE A 27 4.48 9.37 5.70
N LEU A 28 4.85 8.39 4.89
CA LEU A 28 3.92 7.76 3.95
C LEU A 28 2.83 6.96 4.67
N GLU A 29 3.11 6.41 5.87
CA GLU A 29 2.12 5.74 6.72
C GLU A 29 1.01 6.68 7.22
N ARG A 30 1.26 8.00 7.26
CA ARG A 30 0.25 9.00 7.67
C ARG A 30 -0.82 9.25 6.60
N ILE A 31 -0.58 8.82 5.37
CA ILE A 31 -1.49 8.97 4.22
C ILE A 31 -1.82 7.61 3.59
N PRO A 32 -2.42 6.69 4.36
CA PRO A 32 -2.65 5.31 3.90
C PRO A 32 -3.64 5.23 2.73
N GLU A 33 -4.48 6.24 2.53
CA GLU A 33 -5.46 6.29 1.45
C GLU A 33 -4.84 6.66 0.09
N ASN A 34 -3.61 7.17 0.09
CA ASN A 34 -2.95 7.63 -1.13
C ASN A 34 -2.25 6.46 -1.87
N PRO A 35 -2.65 6.13 -3.11
CA PRO A 35 -2.10 4.99 -3.85
C PRO A 35 -0.61 5.14 -4.18
N THR A 36 -0.14 6.38 -4.36
CA THR A 36 1.28 6.67 -4.59
C THR A 36 2.08 6.37 -3.33
N ALA A 37 1.56 6.73 -2.16
CA ALA A 37 2.22 6.44 -0.88
C ALA A 37 2.36 4.94 -0.63
N GLN A 38 1.31 4.15 -0.89
CA GLN A 38 1.37 2.68 -0.79
C GLN A 38 2.40 2.06 -1.73
N THR A 39 2.47 2.56 -2.97
CA THR A 39 3.44 2.09 -3.96
C THR A 39 4.88 2.36 -3.51
N TRP A 40 5.12 3.53 -2.90
CA TRP A 40 6.44 3.92 -2.41
C TRP A 40 6.83 3.14 -1.15
N LEU A 41 5.89 2.97 -0.20
CA LEU A 41 6.09 2.13 0.99
C LEU A 41 6.51 0.71 0.62
N LYS A 42 5.84 0.09 -0.36
CA LYS A 42 6.19 -1.26 -0.81
C LYS A 42 7.64 -1.34 -1.34
N LYS A 43 8.08 -0.33 -2.10
CA LYS A 43 9.47 -0.28 -2.60
C LYS A 43 10.48 -0.05 -1.48
N ILE A 44 10.14 0.81 -0.51
CA ILE A 44 10.98 1.09 0.64
C ILE A 44 11.19 -0.18 1.47
N TYR A 45 10.12 -0.90 1.83
CA TYR A 45 10.24 -2.11 2.63
C TYR A 45 11.01 -3.22 1.89
N ALA A 46 10.80 -3.40 0.58
CA ALA A 46 11.61 -4.34 -0.20
C ALA A 46 13.10 -3.96 -0.21
N SER A 47 13.41 -2.66 -0.23
CA SER A 47 14.80 -2.18 -0.14
C SER A 47 15.39 -2.46 1.25
N LEU A 48 14.63 -2.21 2.32
CA LEU A 48 15.04 -2.49 3.70
C LEU A 48 15.26 -3.99 3.94
N GLU A 49 14.38 -4.85 3.42
CA GLU A 49 14.51 -6.31 3.47
C GLU A 49 15.82 -6.78 2.82
N SER A 50 16.17 -6.23 1.65
CA SER A 50 17.43 -6.57 0.97
C SER A 50 18.68 -6.15 1.75
N HIS A 51 18.62 -5.00 2.43
CA HIS A 51 19.73 -4.51 3.27
C HIS A 51 19.89 -5.37 4.51
N TYR A 52 18.78 -5.71 5.16
CA TYR A 52 18.79 -6.56 6.35
C TYR A 52 19.29 -7.98 6.05
N ASN A 53 18.84 -8.58 4.95
CA ASN A 53 19.29 -9.91 4.53
C ASN A 53 20.79 -9.95 4.19
N ARG A 54 21.34 -8.86 3.65
CA ARG A 54 22.78 -8.75 3.37
C ARG A 54 23.61 -8.64 4.65
N GLU A 55 23.12 -7.95 5.66
CA GLU A 55 23.80 -7.88 6.97
C GLU A 55 23.76 -9.22 7.72
N LEU A 56 22.67 -9.97 7.60
CA LEU A 56 22.56 -11.35 8.08
C LEU A 56 23.60 -12.28 7.43
N GLU A 57 23.82 -12.15 6.13
CA GLU A 57 24.77 -12.98 5.39
C GLU A 57 26.22 -12.72 5.85
N ILE A 58 26.57 -11.45 6.12
CA ILE A 58 27.90 -11.05 6.64
C ILE A 58 28.13 -11.55 8.09
N GLN A 59 27.08 -11.76 8.87
CA GLN A 59 27.17 -12.30 10.24
C GLN A 59 27.18 -13.83 10.30
N THR A 60 27.05 -14.56 9.19
CA THR A 60 27.21 -16.02 9.20
C THR A 60 28.70 -16.38 9.23
N PRO A 61 29.26 -16.89 10.35
CA PRO A 61 30.63 -17.37 10.34
C PRO A 61 30.71 -18.67 9.53
N VAL A 62 31.71 -18.75 8.65
CA VAL A 62 32.18 -20.01 8.07
C VAL A 62 32.48 -20.98 9.23
N TYR A 63 31.77 -22.11 9.25
CA TYR A 63 31.82 -23.10 10.32
C TYR A 63 33.24 -23.68 10.43
N SER A 64 34.04 -23.21 11.39
CA SER A 64 35.30 -23.85 11.77
C SER A 64 35.02 -24.72 13.00
N ASN A 65 35.18 -26.03 12.82
CA ASN A 65 35.05 -27.06 13.85
C ASN A 65 35.90 -26.72 15.08
N SER A 66 35.25 -26.26 16.15
CA SER A 66 35.84 -26.06 17.47
C SER A 66 34.81 -26.55 18.49
N GLY A 67 35.01 -27.78 18.98
CA GLY A 67 34.07 -28.52 19.82
C GLY A 67 33.93 -27.98 21.24
N ASP A 68 33.20 -26.88 21.38
CA ASP A 68 32.80 -26.34 22.69
C ASP A 68 31.27 -26.07 22.71
N ASP A 69 30.52 -27.11 23.07
CA ASP A 69 29.06 -27.21 22.91
C ASP A 69 28.26 -26.17 23.72
N ARG A 70 28.86 -25.61 24.78
CA ARG A 70 28.22 -24.56 25.60
C ARG A 70 28.17 -23.21 24.89
N PHE A 71 29.16 -22.90 24.07
CA PHE A 71 29.20 -21.66 23.30
C PHE A 71 28.23 -21.74 22.10
N LEU A 72 28.07 -22.93 21.53
CA LEU A 72 27.08 -23.23 20.50
C LEU A 72 25.65 -23.03 21.00
N HIS A 73 25.30 -23.55 22.19
CA HIS A 73 23.95 -23.39 22.74
C HIS A 73 23.60 -21.92 23.01
N GLN A 74 24.49 -21.15 23.62
CA GLN A 74 24.26 -19.73 23.90
C GLN A 74 24.09 -18.91 22.61
N LYS A 75 24.87 -19.24 21.57
CA LYS A 75 24.83 -18.53 20.29
C LYS A 75 23.61 -18.91 19.45
N ILE A 76 23.17 -20.17 19.50
CA ILE A 76 21.92 -20.64 18.87
C ILE A 76 20.71 -19.97 19.55
N GLU A 77 20.70 -19.86 20.88
CA GLU A 77 19.61 -19.15 21.59
C GLU A 77 19.55 -17.67 21.18
N GLN A 78 20.68 -16.99 21.09
CA GLN A 78 20.71 -15.61 20.60
C GLN A 78 20.19 -15.48 19.16
N GLN A 79 20.62 -16.37 18.25
CA GLN A 79 20.12 -16.35 16.88
C GLN A 79 18.63 -16.68 16.81
N THR A 80 18.15 -17.59 17.65
CA THR A 80 16.74 -17.98 17.73
C THR A 80 15.88 -16.82 18.25
N GLN A 81 16.37 -16.07 19.25
CA GLN A 81 15.68 -14.87 19.76
C GLN A 81 15.58 -13.76 18.71
N VAL A 82 16.66 -13.53 17.94
CA VAL A 82 16.65 -12.56 16.84
C VAL A 82 15.65 -12.98 15.77
N LEU A 83 15.64 -14.26 15.40
CA LEU A 83 14.67 -14.84 14.46
C LEU A 83 13.22 -14.73 14.97
N TYR A 84 13.00 -14.89 16.27
CA TYR A 84 11.67 -14.78 16.86
C TYR A 84 11.15 -13.33 16.82
N MET A 85 11.99 -12.35 17.17
CA MET A 85 11.64 -10.92 17.03
C MET A 85 11.38 -10.54 15.57
N GLN A 86 12.19 -11.04 14.64
CA GLN A 86 11.99 -10.85 13.20
C GLN A 86 10.63 -11.39 12.73
N MET A 87 10.27 -12.59 13.19
CA MET A 87 9.01 -13.24 12.83
C MET A 87 7.79 -12.51 13.40
N GLU A 88 7.86 -12.01 14.65
CA GLU A 88 6.80 -11.18 15.22
C GLU A 88 6.63 -9.85 14.48
N TYR A 89 7.73 -9.17 14.15
CA TYR A 89 7.69 -7.92 13.40
C TYR A 89 7.09 -8.13 12.00
N PHE A 90 7.50 -9.19 11.31
CA PHE A 90 6.95 -9.57 10.01
C PHE A 90 5.47 -9.90 10.09
N LYS A 91 5.05 -10.63 11.13
CA LYS A 91 3.65 -10.97 11.37
C LYS A 91 2.80 -9.72 11.61
N ALA A 92 3.28 -8.76 12.40
CA ALA A 92 2.59 -7.51 12.65
C ALA A 92 2.43 -6.65 11.38
N ILE A 93 3.45 -6.64 10.51
CA ILE A 93 3.37 -5.98 9.21
C ILE A 93 2.34 -6.67 8.30
N ASN A 94 2.40 -8.00 8.20
CA ASN A 94 1.51 -8.74 7.33
C ASN A 94 0.04 -8.61 7.77
N ASP A 95 -0.24 -8.64 9.07
CA ASP A 95 -1.59 -8.42 9.61
C ASP A 95 -2.10 -7.00 9.30
N LYS A 96 -1.26 -5.96 9.42
CA LYS A 96 -1.62 -4.58 9.02
C LYS A 96 -1.89 -4.45 7.52
N PHE A 97 -1.13 -5.14 6.68
CA PHE A 97 -1.35 -5.16 5.23
C PHE A 97 -2.66 -5.85 4.84
N GLU A 98 -3.04 -6.92 5.55
CA GLU A 98 -4.27 -7.65 5.27
C GLU A 98 -5.51 -6.83 5.66
N ASP A 99 -5.46 -6.11 6.78
CA ASP A 99 -6.53 -5.18 7.18
C ASP A 99 -6.70 -4.04 6.15
N THR A 100 -5.59 -3.47 5.68
CA THR A 100 -5.59 -2.43 4.63
C THR A 100 -6.17 -2.97 3.31
N ARG A 101 -5.88 -4.22 2.94
CA ARG A 101 -6.46 -4.86 1.75
C ARG A 101 -7.97 -5.07 1.86
N ILE A 102 -8.48 -5.37 3.04
CA ILE A 102 -9.93 -5.52 3.27
C ILE A 102 -10.63 -4.17 3.12
N GLN A 103 -10.04 -3.08 3.63
CA GLN A 103 -10.61 -1.73 3.51
C GLN A 103 -10.66 -1.24 2.05
N ILE A 104 -9.59 -1.44 1.27
CA ILE A 104 -9.56 -1.06 -0.16
C ILE A 104 -10.65 -1.79 -0.96
N ARG A 105 -10.90 -3.07 -0.64
CA ARG A 105 -11.97 -3.85 -1.30
C ARG A 105 -13.36 -3.30 -1.00
N ARG A 106 -13.60 -2.84 0.24
CA ARG A 106 -14.87 -2.20 0.62
C ARG A 106 -15.09 -0.86 -0.08
N ILE A 107 -14.05 -0.02 -0.18
CA ILE A 107 -14.15 1.29 -0.85
C ILE A 107 -14.47 1.12 -2.33
N ARG A 108 -13.79 0.18 -3.02
CA ARG A 108 -14.05 -0.09 -4.44
C ARG A 108 -15.49 -0.55 -4.68
N PHE A 109 -16.04 -1.36 -3.79
CA PHE A 109 -17.43 -1.81 -3.87
C PHE A 109 -18.44 -0.66 -3.70
N VAL A 110 -18.18 0.25 -2.76
CA VAL A 110 -19.05 1.42 -2.53
C VAL A 110 -19.01 2.39 -3.73
N THR A 111 -17.84 2.63 -4.32
CA THR A 111 -17.70 3.48 -5.50
C THR A 111 -18.44 2.92 -6.72
N ASP A 112 -18.34 1.60 -6.97
CA ASP A 112 -19.11 0.94 -8.04
C ASP A 112 -20.63 1.04 -7.81
N MET A 113 -21.10 0.88 -6.56
CA MET A 113 -22.52 1.04 -6.22
C MET A 113 -23.02 2.48 -6.48
N ILE A 114 -22.25 3.49 -6.08
CA ILE A 114 -22.61 4.90 -6.30
C ILE A 114 -22.62 5.21 -7.81
N GLY A 115 -21.66 4.70 -8.57
CA GLY A 115 -21.62 4.84 -10.03
C GLY A 115 -22.88 4.29 -10.70
N CYS A 116 -23.33 3.09 -10.31
CA CYS A 116 -24.57 2.50 -10.82
C CYS A 116 -25.80 3.34 -10.47
N LEU A 117 -25.89 3.88 -9.26
CA LEU A 117 -27.02 4.73 -8.84
C LEU A 117 -27.09 6.03 -9.64
N ILE A 118 -25.94 6.68 -9.90
CA ILE A 118 -25.87 7.90 -10.71
C ILE A 118 -26.31 7.60 -12.14
N ILE A 119 -25.81 6.53 -12.77
CA ILE A 119 -26.17 6.16 -14.14
C ILE A 119 -27.67 5.87 -14.24
N LEU A 120 -28.24 5.11 -13.31
CA LEU A 120 -29.68 4.83 -13.28
C LEU A 120 -30.53 6.09 -13.09
N SER A 121 -30.04 7.08 -12.32
CA SER A 121 -30.75 8.35 -12.13
C SER A 121 -30.73 9.26 -13.37
N LEU A 122 -29.69 9.17 -14.20
CA LEU A 122 -29.54 9.99 -15.41
C LEU A 122 -30.23 9.40 -16.64
N LEU A 123 -30.42 8.08 -16.66
CA LEU A 123 -31.11 7.34 -17.73
C LEU A 123 -32.49 7.93 -18.10
N PRO A 124 -33.41 8.23 -17.16
CA PRO A 124 -34.70 8.83 -17.50
C PRO A 124 -34.58 10.26 -18.04
N VAL A 125 -33.57 11.02 -17.59
CA VAL A 125 -33.32 12.39 -18.07
C VAL A 125 -32.83 12.36 -19.52
N ILE A 126 -31.87 11.49 -19.83
CA ILE A 126 -31.36 11.29 -21.19
C ILE A 126 -32.49 10.82 -22.12
N LEU A 127 -33.31 9.88 -21.66
CA LEU A 127 -34.46 9.38 -22.42
C LEU A 127 -35.49 10.49 -22.70
N TYR A 128 -35.77 11.34 -21.71
CA TYR A 128 -36.67 12.47 -21.87
C TYR A 128 -36.17 13.46 -22.94
N PHE A 129 -34.88 13.81 -22.91
CA PHE A 129 -34.28 14.68 -23.94
C PHE A 129 -34.32 14.04 -25.34
N ALA A 130 -34.07 12.74 -25.45
CA ALA A 130 -34.14 12.03 -26.72
C ALA A 130 -35.57 12.02 -27.31
N ILE A 131 -36.59 11.80 -26.47
CA ILE A 131 -38.00 11.85 -26.88
C ILE A 131 -38.39 13.27 -27.28
N ALA A 132 -38.05 14.28 -26.48
CA ALA A 132 -38.34 15.67 -26.77
C ALA A 132 -37.69 16.12 -28.09
N PHE A 133 -36.45 15.69 -28.35
CA PHE A 133 -35.76 15.92 -29.61
C PHE A 133 -36.47 15.27 -30.80
N LEU A 134 -36.86 13.99 -30.68
CA LEU A 134 -37.60 13.27 -31.72
C LEU A 134 -38.94 13.93 -32.05
N VAL A 135 -39.70 14.34 -31.03
CA VAL A 135 -40.98 15.04 -31.20
C VAL A 135 -40.77 16.39 -31.86
N GLY A 136 -39.73 17.13 -31.46
CA GLY A 136 -39.36 18.41 -32.10
C GLY A 136 -39.02 18.25 -33.57
N VAL A 137 -38.22 17.23 -33.93
CA VAL A 137 -37.85 16.95 -35.33
C VAL A 137 -39.07 16.54 -36.16
N LEU A 138 -39.98 15.71 -35.61
CA LEU A 138 -41.22 15.31 -36.29
C LEU A 138 -42.17 16.48 -36.54
N LEU A 139 -42.31 17.39 -35.57
CA LEU A 139 -43.17 18.57 -35.70
C LEU A 139 -42.62 19.57 -36.73
N VAL A 140 -41.30 19.78 -36.76
CA VAL A 140 -40.66 20.69 -37.71
C VAL A 140 -40.60 20.11 -39.12
N GLY A 141 -40.45 18.78 -39.26
CA GLY A 141 -40.45 18.11 -40.56
C GLY A 141 -41.82 17.94 -41.22
N SER A 142 -42.91 18.35 -40.53
CA SER A 142 -44.30 18.25 -41.02
C SER A 142 -44.89 19.59 -41.49
N GLN A 143 -44.12 20.68 -41.48
CA GLN A 143 -44.46 21.97 -42.09
C GLN A 143 -43.77 22.14 -43.44
#